data_AF-A0A2N4YV27-F1
#
_entry.id   AF-A0A2N4YV27-F1
#
_cell.length_a   1.000
_cell.length_b   1.000
_cell.length_c   1.000
_cell.angle_alpha   90.00
_cell.angle_beta   90.00
_cell.angle_gamma   90.00
#
_symmetry.space_group_name_H-M   'P 1'
#
loop_
_entity.id
_entity.type
_entity.pdbx_description
1 polymer ?
#
loop_
_entity_poly.entity_id
_entity_poly.type
_entity_poly.pdbx_seq_one_letter_code
_entity_poly.pdbx_strand_id
1 'polypeptide(L)'
;MTRLTAKDFPQQLLEYYDYYAHGKISKREFLQLAGKYTVGGMTALALFNLLKPDYALAEQVLFTDPDIRPEYIHYPSPDGHGEVRAYLVTPTKIADKAPAVVVVHENRGLNPYI
;
A
#
# COMPACT_ATOMS: atom_id res chain seq x y z
N MET A 1 19.86 6.74 -3.98
CA MET A 1 19.99 5.27 -4.10
C MET A 1 18.66 4.71 -4.55
N THR A 2 18.64 3.69 -5.39
CA THR A 2 17.42 3.00 -5.81
C THR A 2 16.80 2.26 -4.62
N ARG A 3 15.48 2.39 -4.42
CA ARG A 3 14.76 1.68 -3.36
C ARG A 3 14.75 0.18 -3.66
N LEU A 4 15.02 -0.64 -2.64
CA LEU A 4 14.89 -2.09 -2.73
C LEU A 4 13.41 -2.48 -2.90
N THR A 5 13.17 -3.49 -3.71
CA THR A 5 11.85 -4.09 -3.98
C THR A 5 11.71 -5.42 -3.25
N ALA A 6 10.50 -5.99 -3.22
CA ALA A 6 10.29 -7.32 -2.64
C ALA A 6 11.21 -8.40 -3.25
N LYS A 7 11.62 -8.25 -4.52
CA LYS A 7 12.51 -9.20 -5.21
C LYS A 7 13.94 -9.20 -4.66
N ASP A 8 14.33 -8.14 -3.95
CA ASP A 8 15.66 -7.99 -3.38
C ASP A 8 15.80 -8.66 -2.00
N PHE A 9 14.72 -9.27 -1.49
CA PHE A 9 14.69 -9.93 -0.18
C PHE A 9 14.39 -11.43 -0.31
N PRO A 10 14.94 -12.27 0.60
CA PRO A 10 14.55 -13.67 0.69
C PRO A 10 13.06 -13.82 0.99
N GLN A 11 12.39 -14.73 0.28
CA GLN A 11 10.94 -14.95 0.42
C GLN A 11 10.51 -15.22 1.86
N GLN A 12 11.25 -16.06 2.59
CA GLN A 12 10.94 -16.39 3.99
C GLN A 12 11.03 -15.17 4.93
N LEU A 13 11.88 -14.18 4.63
CA LEU A 13 11.92 -12.93 5.39
C LEU A 13 10.65 -12.09 5.15
N LEU A 14 10.11 -12.09 3.92
CA LEU A 14 8.85 -11.45 3.59
C LEU A 14 7.67 -12.12 4.30
N GLU A 15 7.66 -13.45 4.38
CA GLU A 15 6.65 -14.21 5.12
C GLU A 15 6.65 -13.90 6.62
N TYR A 16 7.84 -13.76 7.23
CA TYR A 16 7.93 -13.34 8.62
C TYR A 16 7.41 -11.92 8.82
N TYR A 17 7.68 -11.01 7.89
CA TYR A 17 7.13 -9.66 7.95
C TYR A 17 5.61 -9.67 7.78
N ASP A 18 5.06 -10.47 6.87
CA ASP A 18 3.62 -10.68 6.69
C ASP A 18 2.96 -11.16 7.99
N TYR A 19 3.55 -12.15 8.67
CA TYR A 19 3.05 -12.65 9.94
C TYR A 19 3.05 -11.57 11.02
N TYR A 20 4.09 -10.74 11.07
CA TYR A 20 4.13 -9.60 11.98
C TYR A 20 3.07 -8.55 11.64
N ALA A 21 2.94 -8.16 10.38
CA ALA A 21 1.99 -7.14 9.92
C ALA A 21 0.54 -7.55 10.19
N HIS A 22 0.24 -8.85 10.13
CA HIS A 22 -1.07 -9.43 10.43
C HIS A 22 -1.23 -9.89 11.89
N GLY A 23 -0.28 -9.54 12.79
CA GLY A 23 -0.39 -9.82 14.23
C GLY A 23 -0.25 -11.29 14.64
N LYS A 24 0.23 -12.17 13.75
CA LYS A 24 0.48 -13.59 14.04
C LYS A 24 1.74 -13.82 14.89
N ILE A 25 2.70 -12.91 14.80
CA ILE A 25 3.90 -12.88 15.65
C ILE A 25 4.13 -11.47 16.19
N SER A 26 4.76 -11.37 17.34
CA SER A 26 5.19 -10.10 17.92
C SER A 26 6.35 -9.47 17.14
N LYS A 27 6.54 -8.16 17.29
CA LYS A 27 7.71 -7.46 16.74
C LYS A 27 9.02 -8.08 17.22
N ARG A 28 9.07 -8.59 18.46
CA ARG A 28 10.26 -9.22 19.04
C ARG A 28 10.60 -10.52 18.33
N GLU A 29 9.61 -11.37 18.09
CA GLU A 29 9.77 -12.62 17.35
C GLU A 29 10.21 -12.35 15.91
N PHE A 30 9.62 -11.36 15.24
CA PHE A 30 10.06 -10.94 13.92
C PHE A 30 11.54 -10.54 13.92
N LEU A 31 11.98 -9.67 14.84
CA LEU A 31 13.38 -9.22 14.90
C LEU A 31 14.34 -10.39 15.18
N GLN A 32 13.94 -11.38 15.98
CA GLN A 32 14.72 -12.59 16.21
C GLN A 32 14.86 -13.43 14.94
N LEU A 33 13.76 -13.65 14.22
CA LEU A 33 13.76 -14.40 12.96
C LEU A 33 14.53 -13.68 11.84
N ALA A 34 14.35 -12.37 11.72
CA ALA A 34 15.04 -11.52 10.76
C ALA A 34 16.56 -11.45 11.00
N GLY A 35 17.01 -11.67 12.24
CA GLY A 35 18.43 -11.77 12.60
C GLY A 35 19.19 -12.87 11.84
N LYS A 36 18.51 -13.88 11.29
CA LYS A 36 19.14 -14.89 10.43
C LYS A 36 19.57 -14.35 9.06
N TYR A 37 19.02 -13.20 8.66
CA TYR A 37 19.23 -12.58 7.35
C TYR A 37 20.12 -11.34 7.39
N THR A 38 20.69 -11.04 8.56
CA THR A 38 21.61 -9.91 8.73
C THR A 38 23.00 -10.28 8.25
N VAL A 39 23.50 -9.61 7.21
CA VAL A 39 24.86 -9.78 6.67
C VAL A 39 25.56 -8.41 6.59
N GLY A 40 26.87 -8.36 6.82
CA GLY A 40 27.68 -7.17 6.49
C GLY A 40 27.31 -5.89 7.24
N GLY A 41 26.93 -5.98 8.53
CA GLY A 41 26.57 -4.81 9.34
C GLY A 41 25.11 -4.36 9.24
N MET A 42 24.29 -5.03 8.40
CA MET A 42 22.83 -4.86 8.47
C MET A 42 22.30 -5.43 9.78
N THR A 43 21.37 -4.73 10.43
CA THR A 43 20.71 -5.22 11.65
C THR A 43 19.28 -5.67 11.36
N ALA A 44 18.70 -6.50 12.22
CA ALA A 44 17.28 -6.86 12.10
C ALA A 44 16.36 -5.63 12.12
N LEU A 45 16.75 -4.58 12.84
CA LEU A 45 16.05 -3.30 12.85
C LEU A 45 16.19 -2.54 11.51
N ALA A 46 17.35 -2.62 10.86
CA ALA A 46 17.53 -2.07 9.52
C ALA A 46 16.63 -2.80 8.51
N LEU A 47 16.61 -4.15 8.56
CA LEU A 47 15.69 -4.96 7.74
C LEU A 47 14.22 -4.60 7.99
N PHE A 48 13.83 -4.44 9.26
CA PHE A 48 12.49 -3.99 9.62
C PHE A 48 12.14 -2.65 8.97
N ASN A 49 13.03 -1.68 9.02
CA ASN A 49 12.81 -0.35 8.45
C ASN A 49 12.76 -0.37 6.91
N LEU A 50 13.45 -1.30 6.26
CA LEU A 50 13.40 -1.47 4.81
C LEU A 50 12.09 -2.13 4.34
N LEU A 51 11.56 -3.07 5.13
CA LEU A 51 10.36 -3.84 4.79
C LEU A 51 9.06 -3.13 5.15
N LYS A 52 9.06 -2.28 6.18
CA LYS A 52 7.84 -1.57 6.58
C LYS A 52 7.38 -0.58 5.50
N PRO A 53 6.06 -0.36 5.35
CA PRO A 53 5.53 0.73 4.54
C PRO A 53 6.11 2.07 4.98
N ASP A 54 6.44 2.92 4.00
CA ASP A 54 6.88 4.30 4.21
C ASP A 54 5.83 5.25 3.63
N TYR A 55 4.87 5.68 4.43
CA TYR A 55 3.74 6.48 3.94
C TYR A 55 4.16 7.83 3.35
N ALA A 56 5.35 8.35 3.68
CA ALA A 56 5.87 9.56 3.06
C ALA A 56 6.18 9.38 1.56
N LEU A 57 6.40 8.13 1.12
CA LEU A 57 6.64 7.79 -0.28
C LEU A 57 5.36 7.36 -1.02
N ALA A 58 4.22 7.31 -0.34
CA ALA A 58 2.99 6.81 -0.90
C ALA A 58 2.24 7.88 -1.72
N GLU A 59 2.35 9.15 -1.33
CA GLU A 59 1.75 10.27 -2.09
C GLU A 59 2.57 10.55 -3.36
N GLN A 60 2.08 10.05 -4.50
CA GLN A 60 2.66 10.33 -5.81
C GLN A 60 1.99 11.51 -6.52
N VAL A 61 0.68 11.69 -6.29
CA VAL A 61 -0.13 12.77 -6.85
C VAL A 61 -0.87 13.42 -5.69
N LEU A 62 -0.77 14.74 -5.56
CA LEU A 62 -1.50 15.49 -4.55
C LEU A 62 -3.00 15.40 -4.82
N PHE A 63 -3.81 15.29 -3.77
CA PHE A 63 -5.28 15.31 -3.92
C PHE A 63 -5.81 16.65 -4.47
N THR A 64 -4.99 17.70 -4.46
CA THR A 64 -5.27 19.03 -5.01
C THR A 64 -4.61 19.28 -6.37
N ASP A 65 -4.03 18.25 -6.99
CA ASP A 65 -3.37 18.39 -8.27
C ASP A 65 -4.37 18.94 -9.34
N PRO A 66 -4.03 20.04 -10.03
CA PRO A 66 -4.95 20.71 -10.95
C PRO A 66 -5.30 19.89 -12.20
N ASP A 67 -4.54 18.82 -12.49
CA ASP A 67 -4.80 17.94 -13.61
C ASP A 67 -5.82 16.84 -13.28
N ILE A 68 -6.27 16.72 -12.02
CA ILE A 68 -7.31 15.77 -11.60
C ILE A 68 -8.53 16.45 -10.97
N ARG A 69 -9.67 15.75 -11.04
CA ARG A 69 -10.92 16.08 -10.35
C ARG A 69 -11.31 14.90 -9.46
N PRO A 70 -11.00 14.98 -8.15
CA PRO A 70 -11.42 13.98 -7.18
C PRO A 70 -12.82 14.28 -6.65
N GLU A 71 -13.65 13.25 -6.54
CA GLU A 71 -15.00 13.35 -6.01
C GLU A 71 -15.39 12.08 -5.24
N TYR A 72 -16.18 12.24 -4.18
CA TYR A 72 -16.88 11.12 -3.57
C TYR A 72 -18.27 10.98 -4.19
N ILE A 73 -18.47 9.88 -4.91
CA ILE A 73 -19.77 9.55 -5.50
C ILE A 73 -20.47 8.47 -4.69
N HIS A 74 -21.80 8.40 -4.81
CA HIS A 74 -22.60 7.28 -4.34
C HIS A 74 -23.28 6.64 -5.54
N TYR A 75 -23.35 5.31 -5.56
CA TYR A 75 -24.04 4.57 -6.61
C TYR A 75 -24.84 3.40 -6.03
N PRO A 76 -25.98 3.04 -6.66
CA PRO A 76 -26.78 1.92 -6.22
C PRO A 76 -26.04 0.60 -6.52
N SER A 77 -26.02 -0.27 -5.51
CA SER A 77 -25.52 -1.65 -5.57
C SER A 77 -26.62 -2.58 -5.03
N PRO A 78 -27.75 -2.73 -5.78
CA PRO A 78 -28.95 -3.41 -5.29
C PRO A 78 -28.70 -4.90 -4.98
N ASP A 79 -27.80 -5.54 -5.73
CA ASP A 79 -27.39 -6.93 -5.51
C ASP A 79 -26.24 -7.06 -4.49
N GLY A 80 -25.80 -5.94 -3.91
CA GLY A 80 -24.70 -5.84 -2.97
C GLY A 80 -25.09 -5.09 -1.69
N HIS A 81 -24.36 -4.03 -1.36
CA HIS A 81 -24.53 -3.29 -0.10
C HIS A 81 -25.59 -2.17 -0.16
N GLY A 82 -26.50 -2.20 -1.14
CA GLY A 82 -27.57 -1.21 -1.31
C GLY A 82 -27.07 0.08 -1.96
N GLU A 83 -26.32 0.90 -1.22
CA GLU A 83 -25.64 2.09 -1.73
C GLU A 83 -24.15 1.99 -1.40
N VAL A 84 -23.30 2.25 -2.39
CA VAL A 84 -21.85 2.23 -2.22
C VAL A 84 -21.30 3.63 -2.44
N ARG A 85 -20.44 4.06 -1.51
CA ARG A 85 -19.62 5.26 -1.68
C ARG A 85 -18.29 4.89 -2.35
N ALA A 86 -17.92 5.61 -3.39
CA ALA A 86 -16.63 5.46 -4.07
C ALA A 86 -15.88 6.79 -4.17
N TYR A 87 -14.56 6.70 -4.23
CA TYR A 87 -13.69 7.82 -4.58
C TYR A 87 -13.37 7.74 -6.07
N LEU A 88 -13.92 8.68 -6.84
CA LEU A 88 -13.74 8.77 -8.28
C LEU A 88 -12.74 9.90 -8.57
N VAL A 89 -11.70 9.57 -9.32
CA VAL A 89 -10.73 10.56 -9.82
C VAL A 89 -10.76 10.54 -11.33
N THR A 90 -10.94 11.71 -11.94
CA THR A 90 -10.92 11.87 -13.40
C THR A 90 -9.90 12.95 -13.80
N PRO A 91 -9.21 12.84 -14.95
CA PRO A 91 -8.41 13.93 -15.46
C PRO A 91 -9.28 15.15 -15.76
N THR A 92 -8.79 16.37 -15.49
CA THR A 92 -9.52 17.61 -15.82
C THR A 92 -9.62 17.85 -17.33
N LYS A 93 -8.71 17.25 -18.11
CA LYS A 93 -8.68 17.30 -19.58
C LYS A 93 -8.97 15.91 -20.14
N ILE A 94 -10.25 15.61 -20.36
CA ILE A 94 -10.69 14.41 -21.08
C ILE A 94 -11.25 14.83 -22.44
N ALA A 95 -10.78 14.19 -23.51
CA ALA A 95 -11.24 14.50 -24.87
C ALA A 95 -12.61 13.91 -25.17
N ASP A 96 -12.87 12.66 -24.74
CA ASP A 96 -14.18 11.99 -24.89
C ASP A 96 -14.35 10.90 -23.82
N LYS A 97 -13.71 9.74 -24.04
CA LYS A 97 -13.74 8.57 -23.15
C LYS A 97 -12.33 8.17 -22.77
N ALA A 98 -12.12 7.89 -21.50
CA ALA A 98 -10.87 7.36 -20.99
C ALA A 98 -11.07 5.90 -20.52
N PRO A 99 -10.03 5.06 -20.59
CA PRO A 99 -10.03 3.80 -19.85
C PRO A 99 -10.17 4.08 -18.35
N ALA A 100 -10.82 3.16 -17.63
CA ALA A 100 -11.01 3.26 -16.19
C ALA A 100 -10.31 2.08 -15.49
N VAL A 101 -9.77 2.36 -14.31
CA VAL A 101 -9.27 1.34 -13.38
C VAL A 101 -10.19 1.35 -12.17
N VAL A 102 -10.72 0.18 -11.82
CA VAL A 102 -11.51 0.00 -10.61
C VAL A 102 -10.63 -0.67 -9.57
N VAL A 103 -10.39 0.03 -8.47
CA VAL A 103 -9.64 -0.49 -7.33
C VAL A 103 -10.64 -0.79 -6.21
N VAL A 104 -10.72 -2.05 -5.80
CA VAL A 104 -11.52 -2.49 -4.66
C VAL A 104 -10.56 -2.87 -3.55
N HIS A 105 -10.66 -2.17 -2.42
CA HIS A 105 -9.82 -2.45 -1.26
C HIS A 105 -10.64 -2.39 0.03
N GLU A 106 -10.26 -3.21 1.01
CA GLU A 106 -10.95 -3.29 2.30
C GLU A 106 -10.69 -2.04 3.17
N ASN A 107 -9.52 -1.43 3.01
CA ASN A 107 -8.98 -0.48 3.99
C ASN A 107 -9.55 0.94 3.94
N ARG A 108 -10.65 1.18 3.21
CA ARG A 108 -11.37 2.49 3.13
C ARG A 108 -10.51 3.74 2.88
N GLY A 109 -9.35 3.63 2.23
CA GLY A 109 -8.44 4.74 1.96
C GLY A 109 -7.51 5.07 3.13
N LEU A 110 -7.47 4.22 4.16
CA LEU A 110 -6.63 4.39 5.36
C LEU A 110 -5.18 3.94 5.13
N ASN A 111 -4.91 3.21 4.05
CA ASN A 111 -3.55 2.88 3.62
C ASN A 111 -3.21 3.67 2.35
N PRO A 112 -2.21 4.56 2.40
CA PRO A 112 -1.88 5.43 1.28
C PRO A 112 -1.17 4.70 0.13
N TYR A 113 -0.78 3.42 0.30
CA TYR A 113 -0.18 2.58 -0.76
C TYR A 113 -1.22 1.89 -1.66
N ILE A 114 -2.44 2.43 -1.74
CA ILE A 114 -3.54 1.90 -2.55
C ILE A 114 -3.76 2.81 -3.76
#